data_AF-A0A174J4D8-F1
#
_entry.id   AF-A0A174J4D8-F1
#
_cell.length_a   1.000
_cell.length_b   1.000
_cell.length_c   1.000
_cell.angle_alpha   90.00
_cell.angle_beta   90.00
_cell.angle_gamma   90.00
#
_symmetry.space_group_name_H-M   'P 1'
#
loop_
_entity.id
_entity.type
_entity.pdbx_description
1 polymer ?
#
loop_
_entity_poly.entity_id
_entity_poly.type
_entity_poly.pdbx_seq_one_letter_code
_entity_poly.pdbx_strand_id
1 'polypeptide(L)' 'MQKETISISEAAHLLGCNKQAIRERIRKKIWTFGEVIPKEKTGNEIDSFVIYRRKLYKHLGIEEVQSDETQTT' A
#
# COMPACT_ATOMS: atom_id res chain seq x y z
N MET A 1 3.55 -13.88 10.17
CA MET A 1 3.54 -13.42 8.75
C MET A 1 2.70 -12.15 8.67
N GLN A 2 3.32 -10.97 8.70
CA GLN A 2 2.58 -9.72 8.52
C GLN A 2 2.14 -9.65 7.05
N LYS A 3 0.89 -9.31 6.78
CA LYS A 3 0.42 -9.10 5.40
C LYS A 3 1.22 -7.93 4.81
N GLU A 4 2.05 -8.21 3.81
CA GLU A 4 2.87 -7.19 3.12
C GLU A 4 2.01 -6.15 2.39
N THR A 5 0.72 -6.45 2.19
CA THR A 5 -0.25 -5.61 1.50
C THR A 5 -1.33 -5.11 2.46
N ILE A 6 -1.61 -3.82 2.40
CA ILE A 6 -2.69 -3.17 3.17
C ILE A 6 -3.85 -2.78 2.25
N SER A 7 -5.02 -2.52 2.85
CA SER A 7 -6.19 -2.06 2.11
C SER A 7 -6.08 -0.59 1.68
N ILE A 8 -6.85 -0.18 0.67
CA ILE A 8 -7.00 1.25 0.31
C ILE A 8 -7.44 2.07 1.52
N SER A 9 -8.33 1.53 2.36
CA SER A 9 -8.85 2.27 3.51
C SER A 9 -7.75 2.60 4.51
N GLU A 10 -6.84 1.65 4.74
CA GLU A 10 -5.72 1.81 5.64
C GLU A 10 -4.65 2.73 5.06
N ALA A 11 -4.34 2.60 3.77
CA ALA A 11 -3.45 3.53 3.09
C ALA A 11 -3.99 4.97 3.09
N ALA A 12 -5.31 5.16 2.93
CA ALA A 12 -5.99 6.45 3.03
C ALA A 12 -5.84 7.08 4.41
N HIS A 13 -5.95 6.26 5.45
CA HIS A 13 -5.73 6.72 6.81
C HIS A 13 -4.27 7.16 7.03
N LEU A 14 -3.30 6.36 6.58
CA LEU A 14 -1.87 6.66 6.71
C LEU A 14 -1.45 7.91 5.91
N LEU A 15 -2.00 8.10 4.71
CA LEU A 15 -1.68 9.23 3.84
C LEU A 15 -2.49 10.49 4.18
N GLY A 16 -3.51 10.39 5.03
CA GLY A 16 -4.44 11.49 5.31
C GLY A 16 -5.21 11.97 4.07
N CYS A 17 -5.54 11.06 3.14
CA CYS A 17 -6.19 11.43 1.88
C CYS A 17 -7.41 10.55 1.53
N ASN A 18 -8.24 11.00 0.60
CA ASN A 18 -9.42 10.25 0.19
C ASN A 18 -9.04 8.98 -0.59
N LYS A 19 -9.71 7.85 -0.30
CA LYS A 19 -9.60 6.57 -1.00
C LYS A 19 -9.65 6.70 -2.53
N GLN A 20 -10.50 7.60 -3.05
CA GLN A 20 -10.62 7.84 -4.48
C GLN A 20 -9.38 8.49 -5.09
N ALA A 21 -8.76 9.45 -4.38
CA ALA A 21 -7.52 10.06 -4.81
C ALA A 21 -6.39 9.01 -4.91
N ILE A 22 -6.36 8.04 -4.00
CA ILE A 22 -5.39 6.92 -4.08
C ILE A 22 -5.60 6.11 -5.34
N ARG A 23 -6.84 5.68 -5.61
CA ARG A 23 -7.17 4.88 -6.79
C ARG A 23 -6.77 5.59 -8.09
N GLU A 24 -7.06 6.88 -8.18
CA GLU A 24 -6.74 7.69 -9.35
C GLU A 24 -5.23 7.87 -9.52
N ARG A 25 -4.48 8.13 -8.44
CA ARG A 25 -3.01 8.30 -8.50
C ARG A 25 -2.29 6.98 -8.84
N ILE A 26 -2.78 5.85 -8.33
CA ILE A 26 -2.27 4.52 -8.69
C ILE A 26 -2.60 4.21 -10.16
N ARG A 27 -3.84 4.44 -10.61
CA ARG A 27 -4.21 4.26 -12.04
C ARG A 27 -3.36 5.13 -12.98
N LYS A 28 -3.07 6.37 -12.58
CA LYS A 28 -2.18 7.29 -13.31
C LYS A 28 -0.69 6.94 -13.19
N LYS A 29 -0.32 5.88 -12.45
CA LYS A 29 1.06 5.46 -12.18
C LYS A 29 1.93 6.54 -11.53
N ILE A 30 1.32 7.55 -10.89
CA ILE A 30 2.02 8.58 -10.12
C ILE A 30 2.54 7.98 -8.82
N TRP A 31 1.73 7.11 -8.21
CA TRP A 31 2.08 6.40 -7.00
C TRP A 31 2.44 4.95 -7.31
N THR A 32 3.70 4.60 -7.03
CA THR A 32 4.28 3.28 -7.36
C THR A 32 4.21 2.29 -6.20
N PHE A 33 3.61 2.70 -5.08
CA PHE A 33 3.44 1.86 -3.90
C PHE A 33 2.24 0.90 -3.98
N GLY A 34 1.42 1.01 -5.01
CA GLY A 34 0.30 0.11 -5.23
C GLY A 34 0.10 -0.22 -6.70
N GLU A 35 -0.69 -1.26 -6.94
CA GLU A 35 -0.99 -1.79 -8.26
C GLU A 35 -2.50 -1.97 -8.43
N VAL A 36 -2.96 -1.80 -9.67
CA VAL A 36 -4.34 -2.09 -10.04
C VAL A 36 -4.40 -3.45 -10.72
N ILE A 37 -5.24 -4.33 -10.19
CA ILE A 37 -5.56 -5.60 -10.80
C ILE A 37 -6.93 -5.41 -11.46
N PRO A 38 -6.97 -5.31 -12.81
CA PRO A 38 -8.22 -5.11 -13.51
C PRO A 38 -9.15 -6.30 -13.27
N LYS A 39 -10.44 -6.01 -13.18
CA LYS A 39 -11.49 -6.99 -12.91
C LYS A 39 -11.45 -8.24 -13.81
N GLU A 40 -11.02 -8.07 -15.05
CA GLU A 40 -10.83 -9.12 -16.07
C GLU A 40 -9.84 -10.20 -15.64
N LYS A 41 -8.87 -9.86 -14.79
CA LYS A 41 -7.85 -10.80 -14.29
C LYS A 41 -8.26 -11.50 -13.00
N THR A 42 -9.15 -10.89 -12.23
CA THR A 42 -9.55 -11.39 -10.91
C THR A 42 -10.86 -12.16 -10.95
N GLY A 43 -11.65 -12.04 -12.03
CA GLY A 43 -13.02 -12.57 -12.10
C GLY A 43 -14.01 -11.82 -11.21
N ASN A 44 -13.62 -10.65 -10.69
CA ASN A 44 -14.46 -9.80 -9.84
C ASN A 44 -15.28 -8.84 -10.70
N GLU A 45 -16.33 -8.24 -10.15
CA GLU A 45 -17.10 -7.18 -10.83
C GLU A 45 -16.35 -5.84 -10.87
N ILE A 46 -15.42 -5.62 -9.94
CA ILE A 46 -14.69 -4.37 -9.76
C ILE A 46 -13.17 -4.58 -9.76
N ASP A 47 -12.45 -3.54 -10.15
CA ASP A 47 -10.99 -3.51 -10.10
C ASP A 47 -10.51 -3.67 -8.66
N SER A 48 -9.54 -4.55 -8.47
CA SER A 48 -8.89 -4.77 -7.18
C SER A 48 -7.65 -3.90 -7.08
N PHE A 49 -7.38 -3.34 -5.91
CA PHE A 49 -6.22 -2.49 -5.67
C PHE A 49 -5.39 -3.09 -4.55
N VAL A 50 -4.12 -3.33 -4.85
CA VAL A 50 -3.15 -3.88 -3.90
C VAL A 50 -2.18 -2.78 -3.53
N ILE A 51 -2.01 -2.52 -2.24
CA ILE A 51 -1.08 -1.50 -1.74
C ILE A 51 0.00 -2.18 -0.92
N TYR A 52 1.25 -2.02 -1.33
CA TYR A 52 2.40 -2.59 -0.64
C TYR A 52 2.82 -1.69 0.52
N ARG A 53 2.71 -2.19 1.75
CA ARG A 53 3.03 -1.43 2.97
C ARG A 53 4.45 -0.88 2.96
N ARG A 54 5.41 -1.73 2.59
CA ARG A 54 6.83 -1.38 2.49
C ARG A 54 7.09 -0.23 1.51
N LYS A 55 6.45 -0.26 0.34
CA LYS A 55 6.60 0.81 -0.67
C LYS A 55 5.91 2.09 -0.20
N LEU A 56 4.79 1.99 0.50
CA LEU A 56 4.07 3.15 1.06
C LEU A 56 4.90 3.84 2.14
N TYR A 57 5.47 3.09 3.08
CA TYR A 57 6.34 3.65 4.11
C TYR A 57 7.60 4.29 3.53
N LYS A 58 8.23 3.65 2.52
CA LYS A 58 9.31 4.26 1.76
C LYS A 58 8.89 5.58 1.10
N HIS A 59 7.67 5.65 0.54
CA HIS A 59 7.13 6.89 -0.04
C HIS A 59 6.89 7.99 1.00
N LEU A 60 6.54 7.60 2.23
CA LEU A 60 6.36 8.51 3.36
C LEU A 60 7.68 8.91 4.04
N GLY A 61 8.82 8.35 3.62
CA GLY A 61 10.10 8.56 4.30
C GLY A 61 10.17 7.91 5.68
N ILE A 62 9.26 6.99 5.99
CA ILE A 62 9.34 6.16 7.18
C ILE A 62 10.32 5.04 6.84
N GLU A 63 11.58 5.24 7.22
CA GLU A 63 12.52 4.12 7.28
C GLU A 63 11.98 3.18 8.35
N GLU A 64 11.65 1.95 7.94
CA GLU A 64 11.31 0.89 8.87
C GLU A 64 12.57 0.65 9.70
N VAL A 65 12.65 1.32 10.85
CA VAL A 65 13.70 1.09 11.82
C VAL A 65 13.49 -0.36 12.24
N GLN A 66 14.26 -1.26 11.62
CA GLN A 66 14.45 -2.59 12.17
C GLN A 66 15.13 -2.36 13.50
N SER A 67 14.34 -2.20 14.56
CA SER A 67 14.80 -2.44 15.91
C SER A 67 14.98 -3.95 16.05
N ASP A 68 15.99 -4.48 15.37
CA ASP A 68 16.73 -5.65 15.82
C ASP A 68 17.56 -5.20 17.03
N GLU A 69 16.90 -4.87 18.14
CA GLU A 69 17.54 -4.99 19.43
C GLU A 69 17.24 -6.40 19.92
N THR A 70 18.02 -7.34 19.38
CA THR A 70 18.22 -8.64 20.01
C THR A 70 18.67 -8.42 21.43
N GLN A 71 17.91 -9.00 22.37
CA GLN A 71 18.42 -9.55 23.62
C GLN A 71 19.89 -10.00 23.49
N THR A 72 20.79 -9.47 24.31
CA THR A 72 22.02 -10.15 24.78
C THR A 72 22.46 -9.38 26.04
N THR A 73 22.03 -9.84 27.21
CA THR A 73 22.85 -10.52 28.24
C THR A 73 23.54 -9.55 29.20
#